data_AF-A0AAW1LBH6-F1
#
_entry.id   AF-A0AAW1LBH6-F1
#
_cell.length_a   1.000
_cell.length_b   1.000
_cell.length_c   1.000
_cell.angle_alpha   90.00
_cell.angle_beta   90.00
_cell.angle_gamma   90.00
#
_symmetry.space_group_name_H-M   'P 1'
#
loop_
_entity.id
_entity.type
_entity.pdbx_description
1 polymer ?
#
loop_
_entity_poly.entity_id
_entity_poly.type
_entity_poly.pdbx_seq_one_letter_code
_entity_poly.pdbx_strand_id
1 'polypeptide(L)'
;MFLFTNSRSTFYRPGDTITPLKSILNEIKSKPPFIDIAFTKQNVFSLDNSILNEIKSKPPFIDIAFTKQNVFSLDNEAFRFLIARRNNIVFEDDEKDNFGKSWTKSAKVSIDLLKYMKSLKPHKIQDTVSLNEARRLILRLSVPLAEIAELIEDNILRNNRYKDALGDKSKSIDDLKKYLMVPRIGLKVITLNYPMTVCTNQKCVDAVKIEDTTKKNYKQKCHPHCYLSGVQKEVIGDLELRYCWSMVDRNGTKMCRHAACGHSFREHMHIYYETQPYNYQAEDKSVAKNIAQNKVDMQDIENKIRELEARNNEYRNEIMIIQESMAKFAHFLKNNAITPYNDTYKKYIEYLIDRERKLDNGGDKKRIESYQKLISTYESYKNTLETQLSKVQQSDPTMKAMISADEVTKLVQGLYKLRLSGQTIKDFYDAQKNAVSAEILTNNERTVRPRVGANTTNNGWFCRMHQIFC
;
A
#
# COMPACT_ATOMS: atom_id res chain seq x y z
N MET A 1 -20.11 -18.26 4.41
CA MET A 1 -19.17 -17.84 5.48
C MET A 1 -18.52 -19.08 6.07
N PHE A 2 -17.20 -19.05 6.33
CA PHE A 2 -16.47 -20.14 6.97
C PHE A 2 -16.48 -19.95 8.47
N LEU A 3 -17.02 -20.92 9.22
CA LEU A 3 -16.99 -20.90 10.69
C LEU A 3 -16.46 -22.25 11.18
N PHE A 4 -15.34 -22.23 11.88
CA PHE A 4 -14.93 -23.36 12.70
C PHE A 4 -15.79 -23.31 13.96
N THR A 5 -16.75 -24.23 14.08
CA THR A 5 -17.64 -24.26 15.25
C THR A 5 -17.48 -25.59 15.95
N ASN A 6 -16.47 -25.70 16.79
CA ASN A 6 -16.53 -26.42 18.07
C ASN A 6 -15.17 -26.36 18.78
N SER A 7 -15.05 -25.52 19.79
CA SER A 7 -14.41 -25.93 21.03
C SER A 7 -15.54 -26.41 21.94
N ARG A 8 -15.57 -27.68 22.37
CA ARG A 8 -16.55 -28.13 23.36
C ARG A 8 -15.96 -28.80 24.61
N SER A 9 -16.44 -28.27 25.73
CA SER A 9 -16.74 -28.82 27.06
C SER A 9 -15.68 -29.48 27.92
N THR A 10 -14.53 -29.94 27.43
CA THR A 10 -13.53 -30.54 28.35
C THR A 10 -12.70 -29.52 29.13
N PHE A 11 -12.69 -28.25 28.70
CA PHE A 11 -11.94 -27.17 29.38
C PHE A 11 -12.72 -25.88 29.63
N TYR A 12 -14.00 -25.79 29.22
CA TYR A 12 -14.83 -24.59 29.41
C TYR A 12 -16.30 -24.95 29.63
N ARG A 13 -16.90 -24.46 30.72
CA ARG A 13 -18.33 -24.55 31.04
C ARG A 13 -19.12 -23.49 30.25
N PRO A 14 -20.45 -23.66 30.04
CA PRO A 14 -21.30 -22.62 29.49
C PRO A 14 -21.18 -21.34 30.34
N GLY A 15 -20.50 -20.33 29.81
CA GLY A 15 -20.18 -19.10 30.54
C GLY A 15 -18.70 -18.71 30.54
N ASP A 16 -17.77 -19.60 30.20
CA ASP A 16 -16.34 -19.27 30.35
C ASP A 16 -15.74 -18.43 29.20
N THR A 17 -16.36 -18.42 28.02
CA THR A 17 -16.01 -17.47 26.94
C THR A 17 -16.51 -16.06 27.22
N ILE A 18 -17.40 -15.89 28.20
CA ILE A 18 -17.94 -14.58 28.59
C ILE A 18 -16.86 -13.71 29.21
N THR A 19 -15.92 -14.28 29.97
CA THR A 19 -14.89 -13.52 30.68
C THR A 19 -13.84 -12.93 29.71
N PRO A 20 -13.23 -13.70 28.78
CA PRO A 20 -12.35 -13.14 27.74
C PRO A 20 -13.09 -12.18 26.81
N LEU A 21 -14.33 -12.48 26.44
CA LEU A 21 -15.11 -11.64 25.54
C LEU A 21 -15.51 -10.32 26.21
N LYS A 22 -15.92 -10.33 27.50
CA LYS A 22 -16.11 -9.10 28.29
C LYS A 22 -14.82 -8.29 28.41
N SER A 23 -13.66 -8.95 28.54
CA SER A 23 -12.36 -8.27 28.56
C SER A 23 -12.09 -7.55 27.23
N ILE A 24 -12.31 -8.22 26.10
CA ILE A 24 -12.13 -7.65 24.76
C ILE A 24 -13.15 -6.53 24.49
N LEU A 25 -14.42 -6.70 24.87
CA LEU A 25 -15.47 -5.69 24.72
C LEU A 25 -15.22 -4.46 25.59
N ASN A 26 -14.72 -4.64 26.81
CA ASN A 26 -14.26 -3.53 27.66
C ASN A 26 -13.04 -2.83 27.05
N GLU A 27 -12.14 -3.57 26.42
CA GLU A 27 -10.98 -3.01 25.74
C GLU A 27 -11.39 -2.16 24.52
N ILE A 28 -12.36 -2.62 23.74
CA ILE A 28 -12.97 -1.89 22.60
C ILE A 28 -13.74 -0.65 23.08
N LYS A 29 -14.43 -0.74 24.22
CA LYS A 29 -15.11 0.42 24.85
C LYS A 29 -14.12 1.46 25.37
N SER A 30 -12.96 1.02 25.85
CA SER A 30 -11.93 1.89 26.44
C SER A 30 -10.98 2.55 25.43
N LYS A 31 -11.03 2.16 24.14
CA LYS A 31 -10.14 2.67 23.08
C LYS A 31 -10.96 3.30 21.95
N PRO A 32 -10.47 4.37 21.30
CA PRO A 32 -11.17 4.96 20.15
C PRO A 32 -11.44 3.88 19.08
N PRO A 33 -12.67 3.74 18.58
CA PRO A 33 -13.74 4.74 18.59
C PRO A 33 -14.76 4.64 19.75
N PHE A 34 -14.41 4.00 20.88
CA PHE A 34 -15.21 3.95 22.11
C PHE A 34 -16.60 3.31 21.92
N ILE A 35 -16.63 2.21 21.16
CA ILE A 35 -17.89 1.54 20.82
C ILE A 35 -18.37 0.71 22.01
N ASP A 36 -19.59 0.98 22.46
CA ASP A 36 -20.26 0.19 23.49
C ASP A 36 -21.13 -0.88 22.84
N ILE A 37 -20.72 -2.15 22.98
CA ILE A 37 -21.45 -3.30 22.40
C ILE A 37 -22.16 -4.03 23.54
N ALA A 38 -23.48 -3.97 23.56
CA ALA A 38 -24.30 -4.55 24.63
C ALA A 38 -24.22 -6.09 24.65
N PHE A 39 -23.77 -6.63 25.79
CA PHE A 39 -23.62 -8.08 26.01
C PHE A 39 -24.86 -8.67 26.71
N THR A 40 -25.81 -9.20 25.94
CA THR A 40 -27.03 -9.87 26.46
C THR A 40 -27.14 -11.32 25.98
N LYS A 41 -27.96 -12.15 26.65
CA LYS A 41 -28.22 -13.56 26.27
C LYS A 41 -28.71 -13.74 24.82
N GLN A 42 -29.27 -12.69 24.21
CA GLN A 42 -29.74 -12.70 22.82
C GLN A 42 -28.60 -12.51 21.80
N ASN A 43 -27.45 -11.98 22.23
CA ASN A 43 -26.33 -11.58 21.36
C ASN A 43 -25.14 -12.56 21.38
N VAL A 44 -25.25 -13.71 22.04
CA VAL A 44 -24.16 -14.71 22.14
C VAL A 44 -23.86 -15.39 20.79
N PHE A 45 -24.81 -15.37 19.85
CA PHE A 45 -24.64 -15.84 18.47
C PHE A 45 -24.25 -14.72 17.48
N SER A 46 -24.06 -13.48 17.94
CA SER A 46 -24.05 -12.30 17.06
C SER A 46 -22.67 -11.71 16.72
N LEU A 47 -21.56 -12.40 17.02
CA LEU A 47 -20.25 -11.92 16.55
C LEU A 47 -20.22 -11.85 15.01
N ASP A 48 -20.83 -12.82 14.33
CA ASP A 48 -20.88 -12.88 12.86
C ASP A 48 -21.74 -11.75 12.27
N ASN A 49 -22.86 -11.39 12.91
CA ASN A 49 -23.69 -10.27 12.49
C ASN A 49 -22.96 -8.93 12.64
N SER A 50 -22.08 -8.78 13.63
CA SER A 50 -21.30 -7.55 13.80
C SER A 50 -20.34 -7.31 12.63
N ILE A 51 -19.64 -8.36 12.18
CA ILE A 51 -18.72 -8.31 11.02
C ILE A 51 -19.51 -8.09 9.72
N LEU A 52 -20.65 -8.79 9.55
CA LEU A 52 -21.49 -8.59 8.36
C LEU A 52 -22.10 -7.19 8.30
N ASN A 53 -22.53 -6.65 9.43
CA ASN A 53 -23.00 -5.26 9.53
C ASN A 53 -21.87 -4.26 9.25
N GLU A 54 -20.63 -4.59 9.65
CA GLU A 54 -19.45 -3.79 9.32
C GLU A 54 -19.15 -3.79 7.81
N ILE A 55 -19.23 -4.95 7.16
CA ILE A 55 -19.09 -5.08 5.70
C ILE A 55 -20.22 -4.35 4.96
N LYS A 56 -21.44 -4.41 5.47
CA LYS A 56 -22.61 -3.71 4.91
C LYS A 56 -22.54 -2.19 5.08
N SER A 57 -21.92 -1.71 6.16
CA SER A 57 -21.81 -0.27 6.46
C SER A 57 -20.62 0.42 5.78
N LYS A 58 -19.70 -0.35 5.16
CA LYS A 58 -18.54 0.18 4.42
C LYS A 58 -18.74 -0.01 2.91
N PRO A 59 -18.31 0.95 2.06
CA PRO A 59 -18.22 0.71 0.62
C PRO A 59 -17.46 -0.60 0.33
N PRO A 60 -17.91 -1.46 -0.59
CA PRO A 60 -18.97 -1.26 -1.58
C PRO A 60 -20.39 -1.68 -1.13
N PHE A 61 -20.66 -1.59 0.18
CA PHE A 61 -21.94 -1.85 0.84
C PHE A 61 -22.50 -3.23 0.51
N ILE A 62 -21.64 -4.25 0.61
CA ILE A 62 -22.02 -5.61 0.25
C ILE A 62 -22.91 -6.16 1.35
N ASP A 63 -24.17 -6.43 1.01
CA ASP A 63 -25.07 -7.19 1.86
C ASP A 63 -24.83 -8.69 1.64
N ILE A 64 -24.11 -9.32 2.56
CA ILE A 64 -23.95 -10.77 2.58
C ILE A 64 -25.06 -11.32 3.45
N ALA A 65 -26.11 -11.86 2.82
CA ALA A 65 -27.21 -12.49 3.55
C ALA A 65 -26.66 -13.56 4.50
N PHE A 66 -27.12 -13.61 5.75
CA PHE A 66 -26.77 -14.67 6.69
C PHE A 66 -27.93 -15.64 6.80
N THR A 67 -27.88 -16.74 6.06
CA THR A 67 -28.97 -17.72 6.01
C THR A 67 -28.47 -19.13 6.23
N LYS A 68 -29.36 -20.05 6.61
CA LYS A 68 -29.01 -21.47 6.75
C LYS A 68 -28.47 -22.08 5.44
N GLN A 69 -28.69 -21.45 4.29
CA GLN A 69 -28.20 -21.94 3.00
C GLN A 69 -26.73 -21.58 2.72
N ASN A 70 -26.12 -20.64 3.45
CA ASN A 70 -24.75 -20.17 3.16
C ASN A 70 -23.80 -20.15 4.37
N VAL A 71 -24.21 -20.82 5.44
CA VAL A 71 -23.43 -21.06 6.67
C VAL A 71 -22.96 -22.51 6.68
N PHE A 72 -21.64 -22.70 6.65
CA PHE A 72 -21.01 -24.01 6.65
C PHE A 72 -20.05 -24.12 7.84
N SER A 73 -20.43 -24.94 8.79
CA SER A 73 -19.75 -25.17 10.06
C SER A 73 -18.96 -26.47 10.04
N LEU A 74 -17.63 -26.37 10.11
CA LEU A 74 -16.74 -27.52 10.14
C LEU A 74 -16.13 -27.67 11.53
N ASP A 75 -15.98 -28.92 11.96
CA ASP A 75 -15.32 -29.29 13.21
C ASP A 75 -13.91 -29.79 12.93
N ASN A 76 -12.95 -29.48 13.80
CA ASN A 76 -11.54 -29.88 13.67
C ASN A 76 -11.18 -31.11 14.52
N GLU A 77 -12.11 -31.61 15.32
CA GLU A 77 -11.86 -32.67 16.31
C GLU A 77 -11.39 -33.99 15.69
N ALA A 78 -11.77 -34.28 14.44
CA ALA A 78 -11.27 -35.45 13.73
C ALA A 78 -9.75 -35.38 13.47
N PHE A 79 -9.20 -34.20 13.18
CA PHE A 79 -7.74 -34.02 13.03
C PHE A 79 -7.04 -34.20 14.37
N ARG A 80 -7.65 -33.71 15.45
CA ARG A 80 -7.15 -33.88 16.82
C ARG A 80 -7.12 -35.35 17.22
N PHE A 81 -8.18 -36.10 16.94
CA PHE A 81 -8.27 -37.54 17.17
C PHE A 81 -7.14 -38.30 16.42
N LEU A 82 -6.89 -37.96 15.16
CA LEU A 82 -5.81 -38.58 14.38
C LEU A 82 -4.42 -38.30 14.98
N ILE A 83 -4.18 -37.08 15.46
CA ILE A 83 -2.92 -36.70 16.12
C ILE A 83 -2.76 -37.42 17.47
N ALA A 84 -3.83 -37.49 18.26
CA ALA A 84 -3.80 -38.15 19.56
C ALA A 84 -3.58 -39.67 19.42
N ARG A 85 -4.23 -40.32 18.44
CA ARG A 85 -3.99 -41.74 18.12
C ARG A 85 -2.55 -42.00 17.67
N ARG A 86 -1.95 -41.07 16.90
CA ARG A 86 -0.53 -41.14 16.50
C ARG A 86 0.43 -41.05 17.69
N ASN A 87 0.03 -40.37 18.76
CA ASN A 87 0.80 -40.26 20.01
C ASN A 87 0.41 -41.35 21.03
N ASN A 88 -0.26 -42.43 20.61
CA ASN A 88 -0.70 -43.54 21.44
C ASN A 88 -1.62 -43.13 22.61
N ILE A 89 -2.35 -42.02 22.47
CA ILE A 89 -3.38 -41.61 23.43
C ILE A 89 -4.63 -42.46 23.14
N VAL A 90 -5.11 -43.15 24.17
CA VAL A 90 -6.30 -44.00 24.12
C VAL A 90 -7.50 -43.17 24.54
N PHE A 91 -8.58 -43.28 23.78
CA PHE A 91 -9.88 -42.67 24.07
C PHE A 91 -10.88 -43.74 24.43
N GLU A 92 -11.84 -43.38 25.27
CA GLU A 92 -13.00 -44.23 25.57
C GLU A 92 -13.90 -44.37 24.33
N ASP A 93 -14.73 -45.41 24.30
CA ASP A 93 -15.51 -45.75 23.11
C ASP A 93 -16.62 -44.71 22.81
N ASP A 94 -17.14 -44.05 23.83
CA ASP A 94 -18.08 -42.93 23.70
C ASP A 94 -17.42 -41.68 23.10
N GLU A 95 -16.16 -41.41 23.45
CA GLU A 95 -15.37 -40.33 22.85
C GLU A 95 -15.08 -40.62 21.36
N LYS A 96 -14.72 -41.85 21.02
CA LYS A 96 -14.52 -42.29 19.62
C LYS A 96 -15.78 -42.10 18.78
N ASP A 97 -16.93 -42.49 19.30
CA ASP A 97 -18.21 -42.32 18.61
C ASP A 97 -18.56 -40.83 18.41
N ASN A 98 -18.29 -39.99 19.40
CA ASN A 98 -18.43 -38.54 19.27
C ASN A 98 -17.52 -37.95 18.18
N PHE A 99 -16.26 -38.38 18.09
CA PHE A 99 -15.36 -37.97 17.01
C PHE A 99 -15.85 -38.43 15.64
N GLY A 100 -16.37 -39.66 15.53
CA GLY A 100 -16.94 -40.21 14.30
C GLY A 100 -18.19 -39.45 13.81
N LYS A 101 -19.09 -39.09 14.73
CA LYS A 101 -20.27 -38.25 14.46
C LYS A 101 -19.86 -36.85 13.99
N SER A 102 -18.86 -36.25 14.64
CA SER A 102 -18.32 -34.94 14.28
C SER A 102 -17.70 -34.95 12.87
N TRP A 103 -16.89 -35.96 12.55
CA TRP A 103 -16.31 -36.15 11.22
C TRP A 103 -17.39 -36.28 10.14
N THR A 104 -18.37 -37.15 10.35
CA THR A 104 -19.46 -37.39 9.38
C THR A 104 -20.24 -36.11 9.10
N LYS A 105 -20.53 -35.32 10.15
CA LYS A 105 -21.21 -34.03 10.01
C LYS A 105 -20.36 -33.02 9.23
N SER A 106 -19.07 -32.92 9.53
CA SER A 106 -18.14 -32.00 8.84
C SER A 106 -17.93 -32.39 7.37
N ALA A 107 -17.79 -33.68 7.07
CA ALA A 107 -17.73 -34.18 5.71
C ALA A 107 -19.00 -33.85 4.91
N LYS A 108 -20.18 -34.08 5.50
CA LYS A 108 -21.47 -33.72 4.88
C LYS A 108 -21.56 -32.21 4.62
N VAL A 109 -21.23 -31.38 5.60
CA VAL A 109 -21.22 -29.91 5.44
C VAL A 109 -20.24 -29.47 4.36
N SER A 110 -19.09 -30.13 4.23
CA SER A 110 -18.11 -29.84 3.16
C SER A 110 -18.67 -30.16 1.77
N ILE A 111 -19.39 -31.28 1.65
CA ILE A 111 -20.09 -31.64 0.40
C ILE A 111 -21.20 -30.63 0.10
N ASP A 112 -21.98 -30.23 1.10
CA ASP A 112 -23.05 -29.26 0.95
C ASP A 112 -22.50 -27.88 0.55
N LEU A 113 -21.33 -27.48 1.07
CA LEU A 113 -20.59 -26.29 0.63
C LEU A 113 -20.22 -26.38 -0.85
N LEU A 114 -19.64 -27.49 -1.31
CA LEU A 114 -19.26 -27.66 -2.71
C LEU A 114 -20.48 -27.62 -3.64
N LYS A 115 -21.61 -28.23 -3.22
CA LYS A 115 -22.88 -28.15 -3.95
C LYS A 115 -23.41 -26.73 -4.03
N TYR A 116 -23.35 -25.99 -2.92
CA TYR A 116 -23.74 -24.59 -2.88
C TYR A 116 -22.85 -23.74 -3.80
N MET A 117 -21.52 -23.90 -3.74
CA MET A 117 -20.59 -23.21 -4.64
C MET A 117 -20.89 -23.48 -6.12
N LYS A 118 -21.25 -24.71 -6.47
CA LYS A 118 -21.66 -25.07 -7.85
C LYS A 118 -22.96 -24.39 -8.28
N SER A 119 -23.86 -24.09 -7.35
CA SER A 119 -25.13 -23.39 -7.63
C SER A 119 -24.97 -21.87 -7.83
N LEU A 120 -23.84 -21.31 -7.39
CA LEU A 120 -23.58 -19.88 -7.53
C LEU A 120 -23.20 -19.54 -8.98
N LYS A 121 -23.68 -18.40 -9.46
CA LYS A 121 -23.25 -17.85 -10.76
C LYS A 121 -21.74 -17.61 -10.71
N PRO A 122 -20.94 -18.25 -11.60
CA PRO A 122 -19.50 -18.01 -11.65
C PRO A 122 -19.21 -16.52 -11.88
N HIS A 123 -18.47 -15.92 -10.96
CA HIS A 123 -17.91 -14.59 -11.15
C HIS A 123 -16.69 -14.69 -12.07
N LYS A 124 -16.49 -13.71 -12.96
CA LYS A 124 -15.32 -13.66 -13.83
C LYS A 124 -14.08 -13.41 -12.98
N ILE A 125 -13.27 -14.44 -12.76
CA ILE A 125 -12.03 -14.38 -11.96
C ILE A 125 -11.13 -13.21 -12.40
N GLN A 126 -11.12 -12.91 -13.70
CA GLN A 126 -10.44 -11.77 -14.30
C GLN A 126 -10.79 -10.44 -13.63
N ASP A 127 -12.04 -10.22 -13.20
CA ASP A 127 -12.48 -8.97 -12.59
C ASP A 127 -11.85 -8.79 -11.19
N THR A 128 -11.84 -9.84 -10.36
CA THR A 128 -11.17 -9.80 -9.04
C THR A 128 -9.65 -9.71 -9.15
N VAL A 129 -9.05 -10.39 -10.12
CA VAL A 129 -7.61 -10.25 -10.39
C VAL A 129 -7.29 -8.82 -10.81
N SER A 130 -8.10 -8.25 -11.71
CA SER A 130 -7.93 -6.87 -12.21
C SER A 130 -8.08 -5.82 -11.11
N LEU A 131 -9.06 -5.98 -10.21
CA LEU A 131 -9.24 -5.07 -9.06
C LEU A 131 -8.02 -5.09 -8.13
N ASN A 132 -7.50 -6.28 -7.82
CA ASN A 132 -6.33 -6.41 -6.95
C ASN A 132 -5.06 -5.90 -7.62
N GLU A 133 -4.87 -6.15 -8.92
CA GLU A 133 -3.75 -5.60 -9.67
C GLU A 133 -3.83 -4.07 -9.75
N ALA A 134 -4.99 -3.50 -10.10
CA ALA A 134 -5.21 -2.05 -10.08
C ALA A 134 -4.89 -1.44 -8.72
N ARG A 135 -5.34 -2.07 -7.63
CA ARG A 135 -5.00 -1.64 -6.27
C ARG A 135 -3.50 -1.67 -6.00
N ARG A 136 -2.81 -2.75 -6.40
CA ARG A 136 -1.34 -2.87 -6.24
C ARG A 136 -0.60 -1.79 -7.01
N LEU A 137 -1.02 -1.49 -8.25
CA LEU A 137 -0.45 -0.42 -9.06
C LEU A 137 -0.56 0.94 -8.36
N ILE A 138 -1.77 1.27 -7.87
CA ILE A 138 -2.02 2.54 -7.19
C ILE A 138 -1.16 2.67 -5.93
N LEU A 139 -1.12 1.65 -5.08
CA LEU A 139 -0.35 1.69 -3.84
C LEU A 139 1.15 1.86 -4.10
N ARG A 140 1.69 1.24 -5.16
CA ARG A 140 3.10 1.38 -5.56
C ARG A 140 3.41 2.77 -6.09
N LEU A 141 2.49 3.41 -6.82
CA LEU A 141 2.76 4.69 -7.48
C LEU A 141 2.45 5.91 -6.60
N SER A 142 1.68 5.74 -5.52
CA SER A 142 1.18 6.88 -4.72
C SER A 142 2.29 7.75 -4.14
N VAL A 143 3.35 7.15 -3.58
CA VAL A 143 4.50 7.89 -3.04
C VAL A 143 5.41 8.40 -4.16
N PRO A 144 5.84 7.59 -5.15
CA PRO A 144 6.61 8.07 -6.30
C PRO A 144 6.01 9.27 -7.02
N LEU A 145 4.69 9.26 -7.25
CA LEU A 145 4.01 10.38 -7.92
C LEU A 145 4.01 11.65 -7.07
N ALA A 146 3.98 11.52 -5.75
CA ALA A 146 4.14 12.65 -4.85
C ALA A 146 5.58 13.20 -4.84
N GLU A 147 6.60 12.34 -4.85
CA GLU A 147 8.01 12.74 -4.98
C GLU A 147 8.29 13.44 -6.32
N ILE A 148 7.62 13.00 -7.40
CA ILE A 148 7.75 13.62 -8.72
C ILE A 148 7.04 14.98 -8.76
N ALA A 149 5.87 15.11 -8.15
CA ALA A 149 5.20 16.40 -8.04
C ALA A 149 6.08 17.41 -7.27
N GLU A 150 6.72 16.98 -6.17
CA GLU A 150 7.71 17.78 -5.43
C GLU A 150 8.90 18.21 -6.32
N LEU A 151 9.49 17.26 -7.06
CA LEU A 151 10.61 17.53 -7.97
C LEU A 151 10.24 18.53 -9.07
N ILE A 152 9.03 18.43 -9.61
CA ILE A 152 8.55 19.34 -10.65
C ILE A 152 8.39 20.75 -10.07
N GLU A 153 7.80 20.90 -8.89
CA GLU A 153 7.66 22.19 -8.22
C GLU A 153 9.01 22.85 -7.93
N ASP A 154 10.00 22.08 -7.45
CA ASP A 154 11.35 22.58 -7.22
C ASP A 154 12.00 23.09 -8.52
N ASN A 155 11.81 22.38 -9.64
CA ASN A 155 12.30 22.81 -10.94
C ASN A 155 11.56 24.07 -11.45
N ILE A 156 10.25 24.22 -11.20
CA ILE A 156 9.49 25.44 -11.52
C ILE A 156 10.03 26.63 -10.73
N LEU A 157 10.23 26.47 -9.41
CA LEU A 157 10.77 27.51 -8.53
C LEU A 157 12.19 27.93 -8.95
N ARG A 158 13.03 26.96 -9.34
CA ARG A 158 14.35 27.24 -9.90
C ARG A 158 14.25 28.01 -11.22
N ASN A 159 13.46 27.54 -12.17
CA ASN A 159 13.28 28.22 -13.47
C ASN A 159 12.77 29.66 -13.29
N ASN A 160 11.85 29.90 -12.37
CA ASN A 160 11.35 31.24 -12.06
C ASN A 160 12.45 32.15 -11.50
N ARG A 161 13.30 31.67 -10.58
CA ARG A 161 14.42 32.47 -10.07
C ARG A 161 15.44 32.84 -11.15
N TYR A 162 15.75 31.90 -12.04
CA TYR A 162 16.65 32.18 -13.16
C TYR A 162 16.02 33.15 -14.16
N LYS A 163 14.71 33.01 -14.43
CA LYS A 163 13.95 33.96 -15.23
C LYS A 163 13.96 35.36 -14.61
N ASP A 164 13.71 35.48 -13.31
CA ASP A 164 13.73 36.76 -12.58
C ASP A 164 15.13 37.38 -12.64
N ALA A 165 16.19 36.58 -12.49
CA ALA A 165 17.57 37.05 -12.61
C ALA A 165 17.93 37.51 -14.03
N LEU A 166 17.46 36.81 -15.07
CA LEU A 166 17.65 37.15 -16.48
C LEU A 166 16.84 38.39 -16.91
N GLY A 167 15.70 38.64 -16.26
CA GLY A 167 14.85 39.81 -16.53
C GLY A 167 15.28 41.09 -15.80
N ASP A 168 16.35 41.04 -15.00
CA ASP A 168 16.85 42.16 -14.23
C ASP A 168 17.59 43.17 -15.12
N LYS A 169 16.88 44.25 -15.47
CA LYS A 169 17.38 45.33 -16.33
C LYS A 169 18.57 46.10 -15.74
N SER A 170 18.88 45.91 -14.46
CA SER A 170 20.02 46.58 -13.81
C SER A 170 21.36 45.88 -14.07
N LYS A 171 21.35 44.64 -14.57
CA LYS A 171 22.56 43.82 -14.77
C LYS A 171 23.10 43.94 -16.20
N SER A 172 24.42 43.90 -16.34
CA SER A 172 25.06 43.83 -17.65
C SER A 172 24.88 42.46 -18.28
N ILE A 173 25.03 42.36 -19.61
CA ILE A 173 24.99 41.07 -20.32
C ILE A 173 26.03 40.10 -19.75
N ASP A 174 27.22 40.59 -19.38
CA ASP A 174 28.26 39.77 -18.76
C ASP A 174 27.85 39.20 -17.41
N ASP A 175 27.12 39.97 -16.60
CA ASP A 175 26.56 39.49 -15.33
C ASP A 175 25.45 38.44 -15.54
N LEU A 176 24.75 38.51 -16.66
CA LEU A 176 23.63 37.63 -17.00
C LEU A 176 24.06 36.29 -17.60
N LYS A 177 25.27 36.21 -18.20
CA LYS A 177 25.81 34.98 -18.81
C LYS A 177 25.76 33.77 -17.89
N LYS A 178 26.01 33.94 -16.60
CA LYS A 178 25.98 32.85 -15.61
C LYS A 178 24.59 32.24 -15.39
N TYR A 179 23.52 32.95 -15.74
CA TYR A 179 22.14 32.46 -15.62
C TYR A 179 21.61 31.79 -16.89
N LEU A 180 22.38 31.79 -17.98
CA LEU A 180 22.01 31.10 -19.23
C LEU A 180 22.15 29.57 -19.11
N MET A 181 22.98 29.09 -18.18
CA MET A 181 23.13 27.66 -17.88
C MET A 181 22.38 27.29 -16.62
N VAL A 182 21.09 26.95 -16.77
CA VAL A 182 20.24 26.56 -15.64
C VAL A 182 20.46 25.07 -15.31
N PRO A 183 21.04 24.71 -14.16
CA PRO A 183 21.15 23.33 -13.74
C PRO A 183 19.75 22.78 -13.43
N ARG A 184 19.39 21.62 -13.98
CA ARG A 184 18.10 20.97 -13.74
C ARG A 184 18.24 19.88 -12.71
N ILE A 185 17.23 19.71 -11.88
CA ILE A 185 17.22 18.70 -10.83
C ILE A 185 16.53 17.46 -11.40
N GLY A 186 17.29 16.40 -11.59
CA GLY A 186 16.79 15.08 -11.94
C GLY A 186 16.75 14.18 -10.71
N LEU A 187 16.02 13.07 -10.81
CA LEU A 187 15.94 12.08 -9.76
C LEU A 187 16.29 10.71 -10.30
N LYS A 188 17.40 10.14 -9.81
CA LYS A 188 17.83 8.79 -10.16
C LYS A 188 17.20 7.81 -9.18
N VAL A 189 16.48 6.82 -9.71
CA VAL A 189 15.93 5.71 -8.92
C VAL A 189 16.96 4.59 -8.88
N ILE A 190 17.38 4.21 -7.67
CA ILE A 190 18.32 3.13 -7.42
C ILE A 190 17.53 1.95 -6.87
N THR A 191 17.37 0.89 -7.66
CA THR A 191 16.66 -0.33 -7.23
C THR A 191 17.44 -1.04 -6.12
N LEU A 192 16.73 -1.47 -5.07
CA LEU A 192 17.30 -2.32 -4.03
C LEU A 192 17.03 -3.80 -4.35
N ASN A 193 18.04 -4.64 -4.15
CA ASN A 193 17.93 -6.09 -4.37
C ASN A 193 17.06 -6.78 -3.29
N TYR A 194 16.93 -6.15 -2.12
CA TYR A 194 16.19 -6.66 -0.97
C TYR A 194 15.39 -5.52 -0.33
N PRO A 195 14.23 -5.82 0.29
CA PRO A 195 13.51 -4.83 1.07
C PRO A 195 14.40 -4.32 2.20
N MET A 196 14.45 -3.00 2.36
CA MET A 196 15.16 -2.37 3.46
C MET A 196 14.16 -1.78 4.45
N THR A 197 14.26 -2.15 5.72
CA THR A 197 13.48 -1.50 6.79
C THR A 197 14.17 -0.20 7.20
N VAL A 198 13.47 0.92 7.05
CA VAL A 198 13.93 2.26 7.45
C VAL A 198 13.00 2.87 8.49
N CYS A 199 13.52 3.83 9.27
CA CYS A 199 12.72 4.60 10.22
C CYS A 199 12.37 5.97 9.62
N THR A 200 11.12 6.39 9.78
CA THR A 200 10.58 7.65 9.27
C THR A 200 10.55 8.76 10.32
N ASN A 201 10.94 8.47 11.56
CA ASN A 201 11.02 9.47 12.62
C ASN A 201 12.04 10.56 12.26
N GLN A 202 11.74 11.80 12.62
CA GLN A 202 12.58 12.97 12.32
C GLN A 202 14.02 12.84 12.85
N LYS A 203 14.26 12.08 13.93
CA LYS A 203 15.61 11.81 14.45
C LYS A 203 16.41 10.79 13.61
N CYS A 204 15.73 9.99 12.80
CA CYS A 204 16.32 8.92 11.98
C CYS A 204 16.40 9.28 10.49
N VAL A 205 15.99 10.50 10.16
CA VAL A 205 15.89 11.00 8.80
C VAL A 205 16.69 12.28 8.73
N ASP A 206 17.62 12.35 7.78
CA ASP A 206 18.35 13.57 7.47
C ASP A 206 17.74 14.20 6.21
N ALA A 207 17.82 15.52 6.14
CA ALA A 207 17.47 16.28 4.95
C ALA A 207 18.76 16.52 4.14
N VAL A 208 18.90 15.86 2.99
CA VAL A 208 20.00 16.14 2.06
C VAL A 208 19.55 17.30 1.18
N LYS A 209 20.13 18.48 1.42
CA LYS A 209 19.91 19.66 0.60
C LYS A 209 20.89 19.66 -0.57
N ILE A 210 20.37 19.50 -1.78
CA ILE A 210 21.10 19.78 -3.01
C ILE A 210 20.55 21.08 -3.56
N GLU A 211 21.27 22.18 -3.29
CA GLU A 211 20.91 23.55 -3.68
C GLU A 211 19.46 23.91 -3.28
N ASP A 212 18.52 23.63 -4.17
CA ASP A 212 17.11 23.99 -4.07
C ASP A 212 16.21 22.84 -3.65
N THR A 213 16.65 21.59 -3.80
CA THR A 213 15.87 20.42 -3.41
C THR A 213 16.35 19.87 -2.10
N THR A 214 15.41 19.67 -1.17
CA THR A 214 15.66 19.05 0.12
C THR A 214 15.08 17.65 0.09
N LYS A 215 15.92 16.64 -0.12
CA LYS A 215 15.45 15.25 -0.18
C LYS A 215 15.59 14.52 1.15
N LYS A 216 14.60 13.70 1.46
CA LYS A 216 14.60 12.80 2.60
C LYS A 216 15.66 11.72 2.42
N ASN A 217 16.66 11.71 3.29
CA ASN A 217 17.64 10.63 3.39
C ASN A 217 17.38 9.83 4.66
N TYR A 218 17.17 8.53 4.53
CA TYR A 218 17.00 7.64 5.68
C TYR A 218 18.36 7.34 6.29
N LYS A 219 18.84 8.26 7.15
CA LYS A 219 20.10 8.11 7.90
C LYS A 219 20.18 6.74 8.56
N GLN A 220 19.09 6.33 9.19
CA GLN A 220 19.03 5.05 9.90
C GLN A 220 18.38 3.94 9.06
N LYS A 221 19.22 3.14 8.43
CA LYS A 221 18.87 1.88 7.76
C LYS A 221 18.71 0.78 8.81
N CYS A 222 17.51 0.67 9.38
CA CYS A 222 17.22 -0.21 10.53
C CYS A 222 17.34 -1.71 10.21
N HIS A 223 17.10 -2.13 8.98
CA HIS A 223 17.39 -3.49 8.53
C HIS A 223 17.72 -3.47 7.03
N PRO A 224 19.01 -3.50 6.64
CA PRO A 224 19.41 -3.35 5.24
C PRO A 224 18.87 -4.45 4.30
N HIS A 225 18.71 -5.67 4.81
CA HIS A 225 18.32 -6.85 4.05
C HIS A 225 17.21 -7.60 4.79
N CYS A 226 15.96 -7.16 4.61
CA CYS A 226 14.80 -7.81 5.20
C CYS A 226 14.28 -8.94 4.29
N TYR A 227 14.00 -10.09 4.87
CA TYR A 227 13.40 -11.25 4.17
C TYR A 227 11.93 -11.44 4.52
N LEU A 228 11.33 -10.48 5.22
CA LEU A 228 9.97 -10.58 5.69
C LEU A 228 9.00 -10.38 4.52
N SER A 229 8.24 -11.42 4.19
CA SER A 229 7.17 -11.39 3.21
C SER A 229 5.88 -10.82 3.79
N GLY A 230 5.08 -10.14 2.97
CA GLY A 230 3.73 -9.69 3.34
C GLY A 230 3.65 -8.26 3.88
N VAL A 231 4.77 -7.60 4.13
CA VAL A 231 4.82 -6.17 4.48
C VAL A 231 4.37 -5.34 3.28
N GLN A 232 3.36 -4.48 3.47
CA GLN A 232 2.95 -3.55 2.43
C GLN A 232 4.06 -2.54 2.12
N LYS A 233 4.31 -2.32 0.82
CA LYS A 233 5.41 -1.48 0.35
C LYS A 233 5.16 -0.02 0.71
N GLU A 234 6.17 0.65 1.26
CA GLU A 234 6.13 2.08 1.60
C GLU A 234 4.99 2.49 2.54
N VAL A 235 4.44 1.51 3.27
CA VAL A 235 3.44 1.74 4.31
C VAL A 235 4.13 1.87 5.65
N ILE A 236 4.00 3.04 6.26
CA ILE A 236 4.51 3.32 7.60
C ILE A 236 3.69 2.56 8.64
N GLY A 237 4.37 1.80 9.49
CA GLY A 237 3.75 1.11 10.61
C GLY A 237 2.91 -0.10 10.23
N ASP A 238 3.20 -0.71 9.08
CA ASP A 238 2.59 -1.98 8.68
C ASP A 238 2.74 -3.04 9.80
N LEU A 239 1.65 -3.77 10.06
CA LEU A 239 1.59 -4.69 11.19
C LEU A 239 2.56 -5.86 11.07
N GLU A 240 2.93 -6.25 9.85
CA GLU A 240 3.88 -7.32 9.59
C GLU A 240 5.30 -6.91 10.03
N LEU A 241 5.63 -5.61 10.02
CA LEU A 241 6.94 -5.12 10.47
C LEU A 241 7.29 -5.50 11.91
N ARG A 242 6.28 -5.84 12.74
CA ARG A 242 6.48 -6.39 14.09
C ARG A 242 7.32 -7.67 14.12
N TYR A 243 7.39 -8.38 13.00
CA TYR A 243 8.17 -9.60 12.81
C TYR A 243 9.51 -9.34 12.11
N CYS A 244 9.84 -8.09 11.77
CA CYS A 244 11.15 -7.76 11.25
C CYS A 244 12.20 -7.97 12.35
N TRP A 245 13.37 -8.52 11.97
CA TRP A 245 14.48 -8.77 12.89
C TRP A 245 14.94 -7.52 13.66
N SER A 246 14.74 -6.33 13.08
CA SER A 246 15.06 -5.08 13.76
C SER A 246 14.08 -4.72 14.88
N MET A 247 12.92 -5.37 14.98
CA MET A 247 11.89 -5.08 15.98
C MET A 247 11.95 -6.07 17.13
N VAL A 248 12.23 -5.56 18.33
CA VAL A 248 12.27 -6.35 19.57
C VAL A 248 11.17 -5.90 20.51
N ASP A 249 10.73 -6.81 21.38
CA ASP A 249 9.76 -6.46 22.42
C ASP A 249 10.44 -5.64 23.52
N ARG A 250 9.86 -4.47 23.83
CA ARG A 250 10.21 -3.67 25.00
C ARG A 250 8.93 -3.21 25.65
N ASN A 251 8.65 -3.71 26.85
CA ASN A 251 7.45 -3.38 27.63
C ASN A 251 6.13 -3.60 26.86
N GLY A 252 6.01 -4.70 26.11
CA GLY A 252 4.80 -5.05 25.36
C GLY A 252 4.63 -4.28 24.05
N THR A 253 5.60 -3.44 23.68
CA THR A 253 5.61 -2.69 22.41
C THR A 253 6.78 -3.15 21.54
N LYS A 254 6.55 -3.34 20.24
CA LYS A 254 7.62 -3.63 19.29
C LYS A 254 8.40 -2.36 18.95
N MET A 255 9.66 -2.32 19.39
CA MET A 255 10.56 -1.19 19.28
C MET A 255 11.80 -1.60 18.48
N CYS A 256 12.36 -0.66 17.71
CA CYS A 256 13.57 -0.91 16.96
C CYS A 256 14.75 -1.16 17.91
N ARG A 257 15.49 -2.25 17.67
CA ARG A 257 16.63 -2.67 18.49
C ARG A 257 17.84 -1.74 18.37
N HIS A 258 17.96 -1.03 17.26
CA HIS A 258 19.09 -0.14 17.01
C HIS A 258 19.06 1.04 17.96
N ALA A 259 20.15 1.25 18.71
CA ALA A 259 20.27 2.32 19.70
C ALA A 259 20.09 3.72 19.10
N ALA A 260 20.59 3.94 17.88
CA ALA A 260 20.42 5.19 17.13
C ALA A 260 18.98 5.43 16.63
N CYS A 261 18.12 4.40 16.65
CA CYS A 261 16.70 4.52 16.33
C CYS A 261 15.86 4.50 17.61
N GLY A 262 15.70 3.31 18.21
CA GLY A 262 14.86 3.10 19.39
C GLY A 262 13.36 3.38 19.19
N HIS A 263 12.89 3.66 17.96
CA HIS A 263 11.51 4.04 17.68
C HIS A 263 10.56 2.85 17.51
N SER A 264 9.26 3.08 17.63
CA SER A 264 8.24 2.04 17.46
C SER A 264 8.23 1.50 16.02
N PHE A 265 7.87 0.23 15.82
CA PHE A 265 7.62 -0.31 14.49
C PHE A 265 6.61 0.53 13.68
N ARG A 266 5.71 1.26 14.38
CA ARG A 266 4.74 2.20 13.81
C ARG A 266 5.37 3.36 13.05
N GLU A 267 6.66 3.60 13.22
CA GLU A 267 7.44 4.65 12.56
C GLU A 267 8.43 4.06 11.54
N HIS A 268 8.23 2.82 11.11
CA HIS A 268 9.09 2.14 10.15
C HIS A 268 8.32 1.72 8.91
N MET A 269 9.03 1.52 7.80
CA MET A 269 8.48 0.98 6.57
C MET A 269 9.53 0.17 5.79
N HIS A 270 9.06 -0.64 4.84
CA HIS A 270 9.92 -1.23 3.81
C HIS A 270 10.03 -0.29 2.61
N ILE A 271 11.27 0.05 2.24
CA ILE A 271 11.61 0.68 0.96
C ILE A 271 12.24 -0.36 0.03
N TYR A 272 12.05 -0.16 -1.26
CA TYR A 272 12.54 -1.05 -2.33
C TYR A 272 13.39 -0.32 -3.37
N TYR A 273 13.52 1.00 -3.21
CA TYR A 273 14.40 1.84 -3.97
C TYR A 273 14.98 2.90 -3.04
N GLU A 274 16.13 3.43 -3.43
CA GLU A 274 16.63 4.71 -2.96
C GLU A 274 16.54 5.71 -4.11
N THR A 275 16.49 6.98 -3.76
CA THR A 275 16.38 8.05 -4.73
C THR A 275 17.49 9.06 -4.50
N GLN A 276 18.22 9.37 -5.56
CA GLN A 276 19.35 10.29 -5.52
C GLN A 276 19.07 11.48 -6.44
N PRO A 277 18.93 12.71 -5.91
CA PRO A 277 18.84 13.88 -6.76
C PRO A 277 20.19 14.13 -7.43
N TYR A 278 20.18 14.58 -8.68
CA TYR A 278 21.38 14.97 -9.40
C TYR A 278 21.10 16.19 -10.26
N ASN A 279 22.09 17.08 -10.36
CA ASN A 279 22.04 18.19 -11.29
C ASN A 279 22.45 17.68 -12.68
N TYR A 280 21.65 18.02 -13.70
CA TYR A 280 22.02 17.82 -15.09
C TYR A 280 21.79 19.12 -15.86
N GLN A 281 22.69 19.40 -16.79
CA GLN A 281 22.50 20.48 -17.76
C GLN A 281 21.98 19.83 -19.04
N ALA A 282 20.84 20.29 -19.53
CA ALA A 282 20.59 20.09 -20.96
C ALA A 282 21.34 21.21 -21.66
N GLU A 283 22.43 20.85 -22.32
CA GLU A 283 23.18 21.79 -23.14
C GLU A 283 22.30 22.26 -24.29
N ASP A 284 21.88 23.53 -24.25
CA ASP A 284 21.50 24.22 -25.46
C ASP A 284 22.80 24.54 -26.21
N LYS A 285 23.08 23.74 -27.26
CA LYS A 285 24.31 23.84 -28.05
C LYS A 285 24.53 25.24 -28.64
N SER A 286 23.46 26.00 -28.89
CA SER A 286 23.55 27.37 -29.40
C SER A 286 24.01 28.33 -28.31
N VAL A 287 23.36 28.28 -27.15
CA VAL A 287 23.70 29.11 -26.00
C VAL A 287 25.10 28.78 -25.47
N ALA A 288 25.48 27.50 -25.41
CA ALA A 288 26.81 27.07 -25.02
C ALA A 288 27.90 27.60 -25.97
N LYS A 289 27.63 27.59 -27.28
CA LYS A 289 28.54 28.14 -28.30
C LYS A 289 28.66 29.67 -28.19
N ASN A 290 27.55 30.39 -27.98
CA ASN A 290 27.56 31.84 -27.84
C ASN A 290 28.26 32.29 -26.55
N ILE A 291 28.09 31.54 -25.46
CA ILE A 291 28.85 31.73 -24.21
C ILE A 291 30.35 31.53 -24.46
N ALA A 292 30.75 30.42 -25.11
CA ALA A 292 32.15 30.11 -25.37
C ALA A 292 32.84 31.13 -26.30
N GLN A 293 32.09 31.71 -27.24
CA GLN A 293 32.59 32.75 -28.15
C GLN A 293 32.46 34.17 -27.59
N ASN A 294 31.93 34.32 -26.37
CA ASN A 294 31.63 35.59 -25.73
C ASN A 294 30.68 36.51 -26.55
N LYS A 295 29.83 35.91 -27.40
CA LYS A 295 28.91 36.58 -28.33
C LYS A 295 27.45 36.60 -27.86
N VAL A 296 27.24 36.45 -26.55
CA VAL A 296 25.89 36.51 -25.97
C VAL A 296 25.29 37.89 -26.19
N ASP A 297 24.06 37.93 -26.69
CA ASP A 297 23.31 39.15 -26.90
C ASP A 297 21.96 39.14 -26.12
N MET A 298 21.19 40.21 -26.28
CA MET A 298 19.88 40.34 -25.65
C MET A 298 18.87 39.31 -26.18
N GLN A 299 19.03 38.88 -27.44
CA GLN A 299 18.17 37.88 -28.07
C GLN A 299 18.36 36.49 -27.44
N ASP A 300 19.60 36.12 -27.11
CA ASP A 300 19.91 34.88 -26.38
C ASP A 300 19.24 34.85 -25.00
N ILE A 301 19.23 35.99 -24.29
CA ILE A 301 18.57 36.12 -22.98
C ILE A 301 17.05 35.97 -23.12
N GLU A 302 16.44 36.66 -24.09
CA GLU A 302 15.00 36.53 -24.35
C GLU A 302 14.59 35.12 -24.78
N ASN A 303 15.39 34.49 -25.64
CA ASN A 303 15.21 33.10 -26.04
C ASN A 303 15.25 32.18 -24.82
N LYS A 304 16.18 32.41 -23.89
CA LYS A 304 16.29 31.62 -22.67
C LYS A 304 15.09 31.79 -21.75
N ILE A 305 14.60 33.01 -21.58
CA ILE A 305 13.38 33.30 -20.81
C ILE A 305 12.18 32.55 -21.42
N ARG A 306 12.01 32.61 -22.75
CA ARG A 306 10.95 31.87 -23.45
C ARG A 306 11.07 30.35 -23.26
N GLU A 307 12.29 29.79 -23.33
CA GLU A 307 12.53 28.37 -23.08
C GLU A 307 12.12 27.97 -21.66
N LEU A 308 12.47 28.77 -20.64
CA LEU A 308 12.11 28.53 -19.25
C LEU A 308 10.59 28.60 -19.02
N GLU A 309 9.90 29.55 -19.66
CA GLU A 309 8.45 29.67 -19.59
C GLU A 309 7.72 28.49 -20.22
N ALA A 310 8.13 28.11 -21.44
CA ALA A 310 7.59 26.92 -22.10
C ALA A 310 7.82 25.68 -21.23
N ARG A 311 9.03 25.51 -20.68
CA ARG A 311 9.32 24.39 -19.78
C ARG A 311 8.43 24.38 -18.53
N ASN A 312 8.18 25.54 -17.92
CA ASN A 312 7.32 25.65 -16.75
C ASN A 312 5.86 25.31 -17.06
N ASN A 313 5.37 25.61 -18.26
CA ASN A 313 4.03 25.23 -18.69
C ASN A 313 3.91 23.71 -18.83
N GLU A 314 4.93 23.07 -19.41
CA GLU A 314 4.98 21.62 -19.54
C GLU A 314 5.00 20.93 -18.19
N TYR A 315 5.80 21.44 -17.25
CA TYR A 315 5.82 20.96 -15.86
C TYR A 315 4.45 21.07 -15.17
N ARG A 316 3.76 22.21 -15.33
CA ARG A 316 2.41 22.39 -14.79
C ARG A 316 1.40 21.43 -15.40
N ASN A 317 1.51 21.16 -16.70
CA ASN A 317 0.66 20.19 -17.38
C ASN A 317 0.89 18.77 -16.83
N GLU A 318 2.14 18.37 -16.58
CA GLU A 318 2.44 17.07 -15.99
C GLU A 318 1.92 16.93 -14.55
N ILE A 319 2.09 17.96 -13.71
CA ILE A 319 1.50 17.99 -12.36
C ILE A 319 0.00 17.81 -12.41
N MET A 320 -0.68 18.51 -13.33
CA MET A 320 -2.14 18.40 -13.50
C MET A 320 -2.55 16.97 -13.84
N ILE A 321 -1.86 16.32 -14.79
CA ILE A 321 -2.12 14.92 -15.17
C ILE A 321 -1.87 13.97 -13.99
N ILE A 322 -0.81 14.20 -13.21
CA ILE A 322 -0.51 13.42 -12.00
C ILE A 322 -1.62 13.57 -10.97
N GLN A 323 -2.05 14.78 -10.66
CA GLN A 323 -3.11 15.05 -9.67
C GLN A 323 -4.45 14.46 -10.09
N GLU A 324 -4.81 14.59 -11.36
CA GLU A 324 -6.04 13.99 -11.90
C GLU A 324 -6.00 12.46 -11.81
N SER A 325 -4.87 11.84 -12.17
CA SER A 325 -4.66 10.41 -12.06
C SER A 325 -4.76 9.93 -10.61
N MET A 326 -4.10 10.64 -9.68
CA MET A 326 -4.17 10.34 -8.25
C MET A 326 -5.59 10.47 -7.68
N ALA A 327 -6.36 11.48 -8.12
CA ALA A 327 -7.75 11.64 -7.71
C ALA A 327 -8.62 10.47 -8.20
N LYS A 328 -8.43 10.04 -9.46
CA LYS A 328 -9.09 8.85 -10.02
C LYS A 328 -8.70 7.57 -9.29
N PHE A 329 -7.44 7.43 -8.92
CA PHE A 329 -6.95 6.31 -8.10
C PHE A 329 -7.56 6.30 -6.69
N ALA A 330 -7.63 7.45 -6.04
CA ALA A 330 -8.27 7.59 -4.74
C ALA A 330 -9.76 7.22 -4.80
N HIS A 331 -10.47 7.70 -5.83
CA HIS A 331 -11.87 7.37 -6.07
C HIS A 331 -12.06 5.87 -6.33
N PHE A 332 -11.21 5.25 -7.14
CA PHE A 332 -11.23 3.82 -7.39
C PHE A 332 -11.06 3.02 -6.09
N LEU A 333 -10.04 3.35 -5.28
CA LEU A 333 -9.76 2.65 -4.03
C LEU A 333 -10.88 2.84 -3.00
N LYS A 334 -11.39 4.06 -2.84
CA LYS A 334 -12.48 4.36 -1.89
C LYS A 334 -13.74 3.53 -2.16
N ASN A 335 -14.06 3.32 -3.43
CA ASN A 335 -15.33 2.70 -3.82
C ASN A 335 -15.23 1.19 -4.11
N ASN A 336 -14.03 0.65 -4.34
CA ASN A 336 -13.81 -0.77 -4.65
C ASN A 336 -13.07 -1.56 -3.55
N ALA A 337 -12.48 -0.90 -2.55
CA ALA A 337 -11.74 -1.59 -1.48
C ALA A 337 -12.62 -1.87 -0.25
N ILE A 338 -12.56 -3.11 0.25
CA ILE A 338 -13.19 -3.51 1.52
C ILE A 338 -12.45 -2.90 2.72
N THR A 339 -11.14 -2.68 2.60
CA THR A 339 -10.31 -2.03 3.62
C THR A 339 -10.38 -0.51 3.51
N PRO A 340 -10.35 0.24 4.63
CA PRO A 340 -10.31 1.69 4.60
C PRO A 340 -9.18 2.22 3.71
N TYR A 341 -9.51 3.13 2.79
CA TYR A 341 -8.53 3.82 1.96
C TYR A 341 -7.78 4.86 2.80
N ASN A 342 -6.45 4.72 2.86
CA ASN A 342 -5.57 5.73 3.42
C ASN A 342 -4.98 6.57 2.29
N ASP A 343 -5.27 7.86 2.26
CA ASP A 343 -4.80 8.79 1.22
C ASP A 343 -3.32 9.12 1.39
N THR A 344 -2.46 8.21 0.94
CA THR A 344 -0.99 8.30 1.08
C THR A 344 -0.42 9.49 0.32
N TYR A 345 -0.98 9.84 -0.83
CA TYR A 345 -0.57 10.99 -1.64
C TYR A 345 -0.81 12.30 -0.89
N LYS A 346 -2.03 12.52 -0.38
CA LYS A 346 -2.34 13.70 0.43
C LYS A 346 -1.44 13.79 1.67
N LYS A 347 -1.28 12.67 2.39
CA LYS A 347 -0.43 12.61 3.59
C LYS A 347 1.02 12.96 3.30
N TYR A 348 1.56 12.55 2.15
CA TYR A 348 2.91 12.91 1.75
C TYR A 348 3.04 14.42 1.56
N ILE A 349 2.11 15.06 0.84
CA ILE A 349 2.15 16.51 0.62
C ILE A 349 1.94 17.29 1.94
N GLU A 350 1.04 16.84 2.81
CA GLU A 350 0.87 17.40 4.16
C GLU A 350 2.16 17.31 4.98
N TYR A 351 2.86 16.17 4.88
CA TYR A 351 4.19 16.01 5.48
C TYR A 351 5.21 17.02 4.91
N LEU A 352 5.21 17.28 3.60
CA LEU A 352 6.10 18.29 3.00
C LEU A 352 5.82 19.69 3.55
N ILE A 353 4.54 20.05 3.73
CA ILE A 353 4.14 21.33 4.32
C ILE A 353 4.63 21.45 5.77
N ASP A 354 4.41 20.42 6.59
CA ASP A 354 4.87 20.39 7.98
C ASP A 354 6.40 20.45 8.07
N ARG A 355 7.10 19.73 7.18
CA ARG A 355 8.55 19.77 7.07
C ARG A 355 9.05 21.17 6.75
N GLU A 356 8.48 21.83 5.76
CA GLU A 356 8.92 23.17 5.34
C GLU A 356 8.67 24.21 6.44
N ARG A 357 7.54 24.15 7.15
CA ARG A 357 7.21 25.03 8.28
C ARG A 357 8.17 24.91 9.46
N LYS A 358 8.80 23.74 9.64
CA LYS A 358 9.74 23.44 10.72
C LYS A 358 11.17 23.88 10.43
N LEU A 359 11.46 24.41 9.24
CA LEU A 359 12.75 25.01 8.92
C LEU A 359 12.91 26.36 9.63
N ASP A 360 14.15 26.75 9.93
CA ASP A 360 14.47 28.05 10.55
C ASP A 360 13.84 29.20 9.74
N ASN A 361 13.23 30.17 10.45
CA ASN A 361 12.44 31.28 9.89
C ASN A 361 11.12 30.87 9.18
N GLY A 362 10.62 29.64 9.37
CA GLY A 362 9.34 29.18 8.85
C GLY A 362 9.36 28.68 7.40
N GLY A 363 10.55 28.44 6.84
CA GLY A 363 10.75 27.88 5.50
C GLY A 363 10.42 28.85 4.34
N ASP A 364 10.47 28.34 3.10
CA ASP A 364 10.10 29.14 1.92
C ASP A 364 8.57 29.22 1.80
N LYS A 365 8.01 30.42 2.05
CA LYS A 365 6.57 30.67 1.94
C LYS A 365 6.01 30.33 0.55
N LYS A 366 6.75 30.58 -0.53
CA LYS A 366 6.29 30.27 -1.90
C LYS A 366 6.17 28.77 -2.11
N ARG A 367 7.05 27.98 -1.49
CA ARG A 367 6.99 26.52 -1.53
C ARG A 367 5.80 25.99 -0.73
N ILE A 368 5.55 26.53 0.46
CA ILE A 368 4.37 26.16 1.26
C ILE A 368 3.08 26.46 0.49
N GLU A 369 2.96 27.64 -0.12
CA GLU A 369 1.82 28.02 -0.95
C GLU A 369 1.64 27.08 -2.15
N SER A 370 2.75 26.69 -2.80
CA SER A 370 2.72 25.71 -3.89
C SER A 370 2.18 24.35 -3.43
N TYR A 371 2.68 23.80 -2.32
CA TYR A 371 2.17 22.53 -1.79
C TYR A 371 0.71 22.60 -1.35
N GLN A 372 0.27 23.73 -0.78
CA GLN A 372 -1.14 23.96 -0.46
C GLN A 372 -2.02 23.97 -1.70
N LYS A 373 -1.52 24.58 -2.80
CA LYS A 373 -2.19 24.52 -4.11
C LYS A 373 -2.27 23.10 -4.65
N LEU A 374 -1.23 22.29 -4.46
CA LEU A 374 -1.29 20.87 -4.86
C LEU A 374 -2.40 20.11 -4.14
N ILE A 375 -2.57 20.33 -2.83
CA ILE A 375 -3.65 19.70 -2.06
C ILE A 375 -5.02 20.19 -2.52
N SER A 376 -5.19 21.52 -2.68
CA SER A 376 -6.50 22.08 -3.02
C SER A 376 -6.98 21.64 -4.41
N THR A 377 -6.09 21.62 -5.39
CA THR A 377 -6.40 21.11 -6.75
C THR A 377 -6.73 19.62 -6.72
N TYR A 378 -5.95 18.81 -5.99
CA TYR A 378 -6.23 17.37 -5.84
C TYR A 378 -7.59 17.09 -5.18
N GLU A 379 -7.93 17.78 -4.10
CA GLU A 379 -9.23 17.62 -3.43
C GLU A 379 -10.38 18.11 -4.30
N SER A 380 -10.18 19.16 -5.10
CA SER A 380 -11.18 19.60 -6.07
C SER A 380 -11.51 18.50 -7.08
N TYR A 381 -10.51 17.85 -7.67
CA TYR A 381 -10.74 16.72 -8.59
C TYR A 381 -11.47 15.55 -7.92
N LYS A 382 -11.11 15.21 -6.68
CA LYS A 382 -11.82 14.17 -5.91
C LYS A 382 -13.29 14.55 -5.72
N ASN A 383 -13.57 15.77 -5.28
CA ASN A 383 -14.94 16.24 -5.07
C ASN A 383 -15.76 16.22 -6.36
N THR A 384 -15.15 16.55 -7.51
CA THR A 384 -15.80 16.43 -8.82
C THR A 384 -16.20 14.99 -9.12
N LEU A 385 -15.31 14.01 -8.91
CA LEU A 385 -15.60 12.59 -9.13
C LEU A 385 -16.70 12.06 -8.21
N GLU A 386 -16.69 12.46 -6.94
CA GLU A 386 -17.74 12.08 -5.98
C GLU A 386 -19.11 12.71 -6.35
N THR A 387 -19.09 13.95 -6.85
CA THR A 387 -20.31 14.63 -7.33
C THR A 387 -20.85 13.95 -8.58
N GLN A 388 -19.97 13.55 -9.51
CA GLN A 388 -20.35 12.80 -10.71
C GLN A 388 -20.92 11.43 -10.34
N LEU A 389 -20.29 10.70 -9.42
CA LEU A 389 -20.81 9.43 -8.91
C LEU A 389 -22.21 9.60 -8.32
N SER A 390 -22.40 10.58 -7.44
CA SER A 390 -23.69 10.86 -6.80
C SER A 390 -24.79 11.16 -7.83
N LYS A 391 -24.48 11.88 -8.92
CA LYS A 391 -25.43 12.18 -10.00
C LYS A 391 -25.82 10.93 -10.77
N VAL A 392 -24.85 10.09 -11.15
CA VAL A 392 -25.13 8.85 -11.90
C VAL A 392 -25.89 7.85 -11.04
N GLN A 393 -25.63 7.81 -9.74
CA GLN A 393 -26.36 6.94 -8.80
C GLN A 393 -27.85 7.29 -8.66
N GLN A 394 -28.25 8.53 -8.97
CA GLN A 394 -29.67 8.89 -9.03
C GLN A 394 -30.39 8.21 -10.21
N SER A 395 -29.68 7.97 -11.31
CA SER A 395 -30.21 7.30 -12.51
C SER A 395 -29.94 5.78 -12.54
N ASP A 396 -28.80 5.35 -12.01
CA ASP A 396 -28.36 3.96 -11.95
C ASP A 396 -27.78 3.65 -10.56
N PRO A 397 -28.61 3.18 -9.62
CA PRO A 397 -28.18 2.83 -8.26
C PRO A 397 -27.14 1.70 -8.21
N THR A 398 -26.94 0.96 -9.31
CA THR A 398 -25.97 -0.14 -9.37
C THR A 398 -24.54 0.34 -9.64
N MET A 399 -24.37 1.59 -10.10
CA MET A 399 -23.06 2.18 -10.34
C MET A 399 -22.30 2.43 -9.03
N LYS A 400 -21.20 1.67 -8.84
CA LYS A 400 -20.41 1.74 -7.61
C LYS A 400 -19.21 2.68 -7.69
N ALA A 401 -18.65 2.90 -8.86
CA ALA A 401 -17.48 3.75 -9.05
C ALA A 401 -17.49 4.36 -10.46
N MET A 402 -16.95 5.58 -10.59
CA MET A 402 -16.74 6.23 -11.89
C MET A 402 -15.54 5.66 -12.66
N ILE A 403 -14.66 4.93 -11.96
CA ILE A 403 -13.39 4.44 -12.50
C ILE A 403 -13.37 2.92 -12.36
N SER A 404 -12.99 2.25 -13.46
CA SER A 404 -12.80 0.80 -13.57
C SER A 404 -11.33 0.39 -13.44
N ALA A 405 -11.08 -0.91 -13.24
CA ALA A 405 -9.72 -1.44 -13.14
C ALA A 405 -8.90 -1.29 -14.46
N ASP A 406 -9.58 -1.38 -15.61
CA ASP A 406 -8.95 -1.17 -16.91
C ASP A 406 -8.52 0.29 -17.12
N GLU A 407 -9.36 1.24 -16.68
CA GLU A 407 -9.01 2.66 -16.71
C GLU A 407 -7.82 2.98 -15.80
N VAL A 408 -7.71 2.35 -14.63
CA VAL A 408 -6.51 2.47 -13.79
C VAL A 408 -5.26 2.07 -14.56
N THR A 409 -5.31 0.94 -15.28
CA THR A 409 -4.18 0.47 -16.09
C THR A 409 -3.83 1.45 -17.22
N LYS A 410 -4.84 2.00 -17.90
CA LYS A 410 -4.66 3.03 -18.95
C LYS A 410 -4.05 4.32 -18.40
N LEU A 411 -4.51 4.79 -17.23
CA LEU A 411 -3.95 5.97 -16.57
C LEU A 411 -2.47 5.78 -16.24
N VAL A 412 -2.11 4.61 -15.68
CA VAL A 412 -0.71 4.26 -15.40
C VAL A 412 0.15 4.28 -16.67
N GLN A 413 -0.35 3.70 -17.77
CA GLN A 413 0.35 3.76 -19.06
C GLN A 413 0.47 5.20 -19.61
N GLY A 414 -0.53 6.05 -19.37
CA GLY A 414 -0.50 7.47 -19.70
C GLY A 414 0.59 8.21 -18.93
N LEU A 415 0.75 7.92 -17.64
CA LEU A 415 1.79 8.51 -16.80
C LEU A 415 3.20 8.18 -17.30
N TYR A 416 3.44 6.96 -17.82
CA TYR A 416 4.74 6.61 -18.42
C TYR A 416 5.07 7.37 -19.71
N LYS A 417 4.06 7.97 -20.36
CA LYS A 417 4.23 8.72 -21.61
C LYS A 417 4.43 10.23 -21.39
N LEU A 418 4.46 10.69 -20.14
CA LEU A 418 4.78 12.08 -19.83
C LEU A 418 6.17 12.45 -20.34
N ARG A 419 6.30 13.65 -20.91
CA ARG A 419 7.47 14.09 -21.67
C ARG A 419 8.72 14.26 -20.80
N LEU A 420 8.55 14.77 -19.58
CA LEU A 420 9.61 15.14 -18.66
C LEU A 420 9.77 14.10 -17.55
N SER A 421 8.67 13.67 -16.94
CA SER A 421 8.68 12.74 -15.79
C SER A 421 8.38 11.28 -16.13
N GLY A 422 7.88 10.98 -17.34
CA GLY A 422 7.34 9.65 -17.67
C GLY A 422 8.34 8.50 -17.52
N GLN A 423 9.59 8.72 -17.91
CA GLN A 423 10.66 7.73 -17.73
C GLN A 423 10.95 7.50 -16.24
N THR A 424 11.06 8.56 -15.44
CA THR A 424 11.29 8.45 -13.99
C THR A 424 10.14 7.71 -13.30
N ILE A 425 8.87 7.98 -13.68
CA ILE A 425 7.69 7.25 -13.17
C ILE A 425 7.82 5.75 -13.47
N LYS A 426 8.27 5.41 -14.69
CA LYS A 426 8.49 4.03 -15.09
C LYS A 426 9.62 3.37 -14.28
N ASP A 427 10.73 4.08 -14.06
CA ASP A 427 11.85 3.57 -13.27
C ASP A 427 11.44 3.27 -11.81
N PHE A 428 10.63 4.14 -11.19
CA PHE A 428 10.03 3.88 -9.87
C PHE A 428 9.17 2.63 -9.86
N TYR A 429 8.35 2.45 -10.90
CA TYR A 429 7.49 1.28 -11.02
C TYR A 429 8.31 -0.01 -11.17
N ASP A 430 9.29 0.00 -12.06
CA ASP A 430 10.13 -1.16 -12.35
C ASP A 430 10.99 -1.55 -11.14
N ALA A 431 11.53 -0.57 -10.40
CA ALA A 431 12.25 -0.82 -9.15
C ALA A 431 11.38 -1.54 -8.11
N GLN A 432 10.13 -1.12 -7.96
CA GLN A 432 9.19 -1.76 -7.04
C GLN A 432 8.65 -3.11 -7.53
N LYS A 433 8.54 -3.29 -8.85
CA LYS A 433 8.11 -4.56 -9.48
C LYS A 433 9.18 -5.64 -9.35
N ASN A 434 10.44 -5.31 -9.65
CA ASN A 434 11.54 -6.27 -9.67
C ASN A 434 11.82 -6.89 -8.28
N ALA A 435 11.62 -6.12 -7.22
CA ALA A 435 11.69 -6.63 -5.86
C ALA A 435 10.63 -7.72 -5.55
N VAL A 436 9.47 -7.72 -6.23
CA VAL A 436 8.43 -8.76 -6.07
C VAL A 436 8.83 -10.05 -6.76
N SER A 437 9.44 -9.97 -7.96
CA SER A 437 9.91 -11.16 -8.67
C SER A 437 10.95 -11.93 -7.84
N ALA A 438 11.81 -11.21 -7.11
CA ALA A 438 12.75 -11.80 -6.17
C ALA A 438 12.05 -12.53 -5.00
N GLU A 439 11.00 -11.93 -4.40
CA GLU A 439 10.21 -12.54 -3.32
C GLU A 439 9.39 -13.78 -3.77
N ILE A 440 8.83 -13.75 -4.98
CA ILE A 440 8.02 -14.84 -5.53
C ILE A 440 8.92 -16.04 -5.92
N LEU A 441 10.08 -15.79 -6.54
CA LEU A 441 11.03 -16.85 -6.91
C LEU A 441 11.59 -17.58 -5.69
N THR A 442 11.76 -16.90 -4.54
CA THR A 442 12.19 -17.56 -3.29
C THR A 442 11.12 -18.46 -2.66
N ASN A 443 9.85 -18.28 -2.99
CA ASN A 443 8.73 -18.99 -2.35
C ASN A 443 8.06 -20.06 -3.22
N ASN A 444 8.36 -20.12 -4.52
CA ASN A 444 7.83 -21.12 -5.44
C ASN A 444 8.91 -22.16 -5.79
N GLU A 445 9.07 -23.13 -4.89
CA GLU A 445 9.36 -24.56 -5.12
C GLU A 445 9.99 -25.14 -3.85
N ARG A 446 9.17 -25.42 -2.84
CA ARG A 446 9.46 -26.61 -2.04
C ARG A 446 8.93 -27.79 -2.84
N THR A 447 9.76 -28.34 -3.72
CA THR A 447 9.62 -29.74 -4.10
C THR A 447 9.67 -30.53 -2.80
N VAL A 448 8.50 -30.93 -2.31
CA VAL A 448 8.41 -31.89 -1.22
C VAL A 448 8.97 -33.17 -1.80
N ARG A 449 10.27 -33.41 -1.57
CA ARG A 449 10.86 -34.71 -1.87
C ARG A 449 10.00 -35.74 -1.14
N PRO A 450 9.47 -36.76 -1.84
CA PRO A 450 8.82 -37.88 -1.16
C PRO A 450 9.81 -38.37 -0.11
N ARG A 451 9.37 -38.51 1.14
CA ARG A 451 10.20 -39.17 2.16
C ARG A 451 10.54 -40.54 1.60
N VAL A 452 11.84 -40.80 1.42
CA VAL A 452 12.34 -42.15 1.18
C VAL A 452 11.84 -42.97 2.36
N GLY A 453 10.93 -43.90 2.08
CA GLY A 453 10.27 -44.71 3.10
C GLY A 453 11.32 -45.43 3.93
N ALA A 454 11.22 -45.30 5.25
CA ALA A 454 11.80 -46.30 6.12
C ALA A 454 11.10 -47.63 5.78
N ASN A 455 11.88 -48.62 5.36
CA ASN A 455 11.43 -49.99 5.20
C ASN A 455 10.79 -50.48 6.50
N THR A 456 9.47 -50.43 6.58
CA THR A 456 8.70 -51.29 7.47
C THR A 456 7.46 -51.75 6.74
N THR A 457 7.48 -53.04 6.44
CA THR A 457 6.37 -53.87 5.99
C THR A 457 5.15 -53.67 6.89
N ASN A 458 4.08 -53.08 6.36
CA ASN A 458 2.71 -53.43 6.76
C ASN A 458 1.72 -53.03 5.67
N ASN A 459 1.59 -53.91 4.69
CA ASN A 459 0.49 -53.90 3.74
C ASN A 459 -0.80 -54.33 4.45
N GLY A 460 -1.88 -53.56 4.27
CA GLY A 460 -3.23 -54.12 4.37
C GLY A 460 -4.12 -53.54 5.47
N TRP A 461 -4.64 -52.33 5.26
CA TRP A 461 -5.97 -51.99 5.80
C TRP A 461 -6.71 -50.89 5.04
N PHE A 462 -5.99 -49.93 4.42
CA PHE A 462 -6.62 -48.73 3.86
C PHE A 462 -7.25 -48.89 2.45
N CYS A 463 -6.84 -49.88 1.66
CA CYS A 463 -7.32 -50.05 0.27
C CYS A 463 -8.58 -50.91 0.09
N ARG A 464 -9.20 -51.45 1.15
CA ARG A 464 -10.31 -52.41 1.01
C ARG A 464 -11.72 -51.86 1.18
N MET A 465 -11.94 -50.58 1.49
CA MET A 465 -13.28 -50.09 1.83
C MET A 465 -13.91 -49.02 0.94
N HIS A 466 -13.18 -48.33 0.06
CA HIS A 466 -13.80 -47.35 -0.86
C HIS A 466 -13.10 -47.38 -2.22
N GLN A 467 -13.73 -48.04 -3.20
CA GLN A 467 -13.43 -47.88 -4.63
C GLN A 467 -13.89 -46.49 -5.10
N ILE A 468 -13.18 -45.44 -4.69
CA ILE A 468 -13.31 -44.13 -5.34
C ILE A 468 -11.89 -43.58 -5.48
N PHE A 469 -11.47 -43.45 -6.74
CA PHE A 469 -10.14 -43.06 -7.24
C PHE A 469 -9.10 -44.19 -7.34
N CYS A 470 -9.16 -44.90 -8.46
CA CYS A 470 -7.96 -45.16 -9.27
C CYS A 470 -7.93 -44.10 -10.38
#